data_AF-A0A8I0L894-F1
#
_entry.id   AF-A0A8I0L894-F1
#
_cell.length_a   1.000
_cell.length_b   1.000
_cell.length_c   1.000
_cell.angle_alpha   90.00
_cell.angle_beta   90.00
_cell.angle_gamma   90.00
#
_symmetry.space_group_name_H-M   'P 1'
#
loop_
_entity.id
_entity.type
_entity.pdbx_description
1 polymer ?
#
loop_
_entity_poly.entity_id
_entity_poly.type
_entity_poly.pdbx_seq_one_letter_code
_entity_poly.pdbx_strand_id
1 'polypeptide(L)' 'IYGGAGLGKTHLMHSIAHYIIEHDENSKVLYVTSEEFTNELIETIRNGNNSAMSKFREKYRNIDVLLVDDIQFIIG' A
#
# COMPACT_ATOMS: atom_id res chain seq x y z
N ILE A 1 -4.51 9.92 -6.44
CA ILE A 1 -5.53 10.96 -6.17
C ILE A 1 -4.81 12.12 -5.48
N TYR A 2 -5.01 13.38 -5.87
CA TYR A 2 -4.33 14.54 -5.26
C TYR A 2 -5.34 15.63 -4.88
N GLY A 3 -5.09 16.30 -3.75
CA GLY A 3 -5.95 17.35 -3.19
C GLY A 3 -5.53 17.71 -1.77
N GLY A 4 -5.99 18.87 -1.28
CA GLY A 4 -5.73 19.35 0.08
C GLY A 4 -6.19 18.37 1.18
N ALA A 5 -5.77 18.67 2.41
CA ALA A 5 -6.20 17.91 3.59
C ALA A 5 -7.74 17.97 3.74
N GLY A 6 -8.36 16.87 4.17
CA GLY A 6 -9.81 16.81 4.40
C GLY A 6 -10.69 16.71 3.15
N LEU A 7 -10.14 16.68 1.93
CA LEU A 7 -10.94 16.59 0.69
C LEU A 7 -11.39 15.15 0.33
N GLY A 8 -11.37 14.22 1.30
CA GLY A 8 -11.90 12.87 1.11
C GLY A 8 -11.02 11.91 0.30
N LYS A 9 -9.72 12.18 0.12
CA LYS A 9 -8.80 11.30 -0.63
C LYS A 9 -8.77 9.87 -0.09
N THR A 10 -8.48 9.72 1.20
CA THR A 10 -8.44 8.43 1.91
C THR A 10 -9.81 7.76 1.87
N HIS A 11 -10.89 8.54 2.01
CA HIS A 11 -12.25 8.00 1.93
C HIS A 11 -12.52 7.40 0.54
N LEU A 12 -12.25 8.15 -0.53
CA LEU A 12 -12.43 7.68 -1.91
C LEU A 12 -11.58 6.44 -2.20
N MET A 13 -10.34 6.39 -1.70
CA MET A 13 -9.47 5.24 -1.89
C MET A 13 -10.02 3.98 -1.19
N HIS A 14 -10.51 4.10 0.06
CA HIS A 14 -11.19 3.00 0.73
C HIS A 14 -12.50 2.61 0.04
N SER A 15 -13.27 3.56 -0.48
CA SER A 15 -14.49 3.27 -1.25
C SER A 15 -14.17 2.45 -2.51
N ILE A 16 -13.07 2.75 -3.21
CA ILE A 16 -12.61 1.95 -4.35
C ILE A 16 -12.22 0.53 -3.89
N ALA A 17 -11.49 0.40 -2.77
CA ALA A 17 -11.11 -0.91 -2.22
C ALA A 17 -12.34 -1.77 -1.90
N HIS A 18 -13.32 -1.20 -1.19
CA HIS A 18 -14.55 -1.89 -0.83
C HIS A 18 -15.37 -2.26 -2.06
N TYR A 19 -15.50 -1.35 -3.03
CA TYR A 19 -16.21 -1.63 -4.27
C TYR A 19 -15.61 -2.84 -5.00
N ILE A 20 -14.28 -2.93 -5.08
CA ILE A 20 -13.59 -4.07 -5.73
C ILE A 20 -13.88 -5.37 -4.97
N ILE A 21 -13.74 -5.38 -3.64
CA ILE A 21 -14.00 -6.56 -2.81
C ILE A 21 -15.46 -7.02 -2.88
N GLU A 22 -16.41 -6.07 -2.96
CA GLU A 22 -17.84 -6.36 -3.11
C GLU A 22 -18.19 -7.00 -4.46
N HIS A 23 -17.40 -6.76 -5.51
CA HIS A 23 -17.65 -7.27 -6.87
C HIS A 23 -16.77 -8.48 -7.24
N ASP A 24 -15.62 -8.62 -6.59
CA ASP A 24 -14.72 -9.78 -6.72
C ASP A 24 -14.08 -10.09 -5.36
N GLU A 25 -14.67 -11.05 -4.65
CA GLU A 25 -14.19 -11.52 -3.35
C GLU A 25 -12.82 -12.20 -3.39
N ASN A 26 -12.35 -12.60 -4.58
CA ASN A 26 -11.03 -13.23 -4.75
C ASN A 26 -9.92 -12.20 -5.01
N SER A 27 -10.27 -10.94 -5.24
CA SER A 27 -9.31 -9.89 -5.54
C SER A 27 -8.43 -9.60 -4.32
N LYS A 28 -7.11 -9.65 -4.51
CA LYS A 28 -6.13 -9.31 -3.48
C LYS A 28 -5.86 -7.81 -3.50
N VAL A 29 -6.61 -7.08 -2.68
CA VAL A 29 -6.46 -5.63 -2.51
C VAL A 29 -5.58 -5.33 -1.29
N LEU A 30 -4.51 -4.54 -1.47
CA LEU A 30 -3.65 -4.07 -0.40
C LEU A 30 -3.72 -2.55 -0.30
N TYR A 31 -4.14 -2.05 0.87
CA TYR A 31 -4.00 -0.65 1.26
C TYR A 31 -2.78 -0.50 2.17
N VAL A 32 -2.00 0.55 1.94
CA VAL A 32 -0.83 0.89 2.77
C VAL A 32 -0.61 2.40 2.75
N THR A 33 -0.12 2.97 3.85
CA THR A 33 0.42 4.33 3.84
C THR A 33 1.84 4.33 3.27
N SER A 34 2.26 5.47 2.75
CA SER A 34 3.63 5.65 2.29
C SER A 34 4.69 5.46 3.39
N GLU A 35 4.34 5.80 4.63
CA GLU A 35 5.19 5.61 5.80
C GLU A 35 5.37 4.12 6.12
N GLU A 36 4.28 3.35 6.19
CA GLU A 36 4.33 1.90 6.42
C GLU A 36 5.16 1.19 5.34
N PHE A 37 4.92 1.52 4.07
CA PHE A 37 5.69 0.96 2.95
C PHE A 37 7.19 1.23 3.11
N THR A 38 7.55 2.47 3.44
CA THR A 38 8.95 2.88 3.59
C THR A 38 9.61 2.21 4.80
N ASN A 39 8.91 2.13 5.93
CA ASN A 39 9.40 1.46 7.13
C ASN A 39 9.65 -0.03 6.88
N GLU A 40 8.70 -0.73 6.25
CA GLU A 40 8.87 -2.15 5.91
C GLU A 40 10.05 -2.37 4.94
N LEU A 41 10.23 -1.46 3.98
CA LEU A 41 11.38 -1.51 3.07
C LEU A 41 12.70 -1.32 3.82
N ILE A 42 12.77 -0.33 4.71
CA ILE A 42 13.97 -0.06 5.53
C ILE A 42 14.29 -1.26 6.43
N GLU A 43 13.29 -1.83 7.10
CA GLU A 43 13.49 -3.01 7.96
C GLU A 43 14.02 -4.20 7.16
N THR A 44 13.47 -4.40 5.96
CA THR A 44 13.88 -5.47 5.06
C THR A 44 15.34 -5.30 4.62
N ILE A 45 15.75 -4.07 4.29
CA ILE A 45 17.14 -3.75 3.95
C ILE A 45 18.07 -3.94 5.16
N ARG A 46 17.67 -3.43 6.34
CA ARG A 46 18.45 -3.50 7.58
C ARG A 46 18.71 -4.93 8.03
N ASN A 47 17.71 -5.81 7.87
CA ASN A 47 17.82 -7.21 8.28
C ASN A 47 18.76 -8.02 7.37
N GLY A 48 19.16 -7.50 6.19
CA GLY A 48 20.19 -8.06 5.30
C GLY A 48 19.93 -9.48 4.77
N ASN A 49 18.77 -10.05 5.09
CA ASN A 49 18.42 -11.43 4.76
C ASN A 49 17.60 -11.45 3.47
N ASN A 50 18.08 -12.19 2.47
CA ASN A 50 17.39 -12.38 1.18
C ASN A 50 15.94 -12.87 1.35
N SER A 51 15.65 -13.66 2.40
CA SER A 51 14.28 -14.12 2.67
C SER A 51 13.33 -12.98 3.08
N ALA A 52 13.79 -11.97 3.81
CA ALA A 52 12.99 -10.80 4.16
C ALA A 52 12.64 -9.99 2.90
N MET A 53 13.63 -9.79 2.01
CA MET A 53 13.42 -9.10 0.74
C MET A 53 12.45 -9.83 -0.19
N SER A 54 12.51 -11.15 -0.23
CA SER A 54 11.53 -11.96 -0.97
C SER A 54 10.11 -11.81 -0.41
N LYS A 55 9.94 -11.84 0.92
CA LYS A 55 8.62 -11.66 1.56
C LYS A 55 8.04 -10.27 1.31
N PHE A 56 8.87 -9.23 1.41
CA PHE A 56 8.46 -7.86 1.06
C PHE A 56 7.97 -7.81 -0.40
N ARG A 57 8.76 -8.33 -1.34
CA ARG A 57 8.37 -8.37 -2.75
C ARG A 57 7.09 -9.16 -2.97
N GLU A 58 6.92 -10.29 -2.31
CA GLU A 58 5.71 -11.11 -2.39
C GLU A 58 4.49 -10.31 -1.91
N LYS A 59 4.56 -9.69 -0.72
CA LYS A 59 3.47 -8.87 -0.17
C LYS A 59 3.00 -7.77 -1.13
N TYR A 60 3.94 -7.04 -1.74
CA TYR A 60 3.61 -5.88 -2.58
C TYR A 60 3.42 -6.20 -4.08
N ARG A 61 3.79 -7.41 -4.55
CA ARG A 61 3.67 -7.81 -5.96
C ARG A 61 2.73 -8.98 -6.22
N ASN A 62 2.34 -9.75 -5.20
CA ASN A 62 1.36 -10.85 -5.32
C ASN A 62 -0.05 -10.37 -4.96
N ILE A 63 -0.43 -9.21 -5.49
CA ILE A 63 -1.69 -8.52 -5.25
C ILE A 63 -2.24 -8.02 -6.59
N ASP A 64 -3.56 -7.90 -6.69
CA ASP A 64 -4.23 -7.44 -7.90
C ASP A 64 -4.36 -5.90 -7.90
N VAL A 65 -4.49 -5.30 -6.71
CA VAL A 65 -4.67 -3.87 -6.53
C VAL A 65 -3.84 -3.37 -5.35
N LEU A 66 -2.97 -2.38 -5.60
CA LEU A 66 -2.20 -1.67 -4.58
C LEU A 66 -2.73 -0.24 -4.43
N LEU A 67 -3.14 0.11 -3.23
CA LEU A 67 -3.58 1.44 -2.84
C LEU A 67 -2.55 2.04 -1.88
N VAL A 68 -1.91 3.12 -2.28
CA VAL A 68 -0.90 3.81 -1.47
C VAL A 68 -1.40 5.20 -1.10
N ASP A 69 -1.59 5.46 0.20
CA ASP A 69 -1.98 6.78 0.69
C ASP A 69 -0.77 7.67 1.01
N ASP A 70 -1.04 8.97 0.98
CA ASP A 70 -0.14 10.03 1.40
C ASP A 70 1.29 9.94 0.84
N ILE A 71 1.40 9.72 -0.47
CA ILE A 71 2.68 9.60 -1.22
C ILE A 71 3.65 10.76 -1.01
N GLN A 72 3.15 11.93 -0.61
CA GLN A 72 3.98 13.08 -0.27
C GLN A 72 5.00 12.79 0.85
N PHE A 73 4.73 11.83 1.74
CA PHE A 73 5.65 11.49 2.84
C PHE A 73 6.83 10.61 2.41
N ILE A 74 6.87 10.13 1.15
CA ILE A 74 8.06 9.45 0.60
C ILE A 74 9.17 10.46 0.27
N ILE A 75 8.82 11.70 -0.05
CA ILE A 75 9.76 12.76 -0.48
C ILE A 75 10.16 13.66 0.71
N GLY A 76 10.05 13.14 1.94
CA GLY A 76 10.48 13.82 3.16
C GLY A 76 11.99 13.87 3.31
#